data_AF-A0A8K0LIL0-F1
#
_entry.id   AF-A0A8K0LIL0-F1
#
_cell.length_a   1.000
_cell.length_b   1.000
_cell.length_c   1.000
_cell.angle_alpha   90.00
_cell.angle_beta   90.00
_cell.angle_gamma   90.00
#
_symmetry.space_group_name_H-M   'P 1'
#
loop_
_entity.id
_entity.type
_entity.pdbx_description
1 polymer ?
#
loop_
_entity_poly.entity_id
_entity_poly.type
_entity_poly.pdbx_seq_one_letter_code
_entity_poly.pdbx_strand_id
1 'polypeptide(L)'
;MDPMDIPIEPIRPSHVEVDPTLRKITRGVPDHAAIEAPIPDVRATPATQNPQNNFDRCTVTHVVIQVTITRQTQIFKHIGYQYDWDVPSVFWYFLGKIAAKALFDDQLELTGLNFVAIGRREFIGYTTPTWKAAADAQKAAGSADLEGLPPLNAIEVNFKKPQSGQPLEVTWAPARPIITAKIREWNEDDGRRPNHDTPQKLDADKPTGYVTYPAQPS
;
A
#
# COMPACT_ATOMS: atom_id res chain seq x y z
N MET A 1 -20.82 -13.52 -2.38
CA MET A 1 -19.46 -13.50 -1.80
C MET A 1 -18.59 -12.76 -2.79
N ASP A 2 -18.08 -11.58 -2.40
CA ASP A 2 -16.99 -10.97 -3.14
C ASP A 2 -15.75 -11.86 -2.95
N PRO A 3 -15.09 -12.32 -4.03
CA PRO A 3 -13.85 -13.10 -3.90
C PRO A 3 -12.70 -12.34 -3.20
N MET A 4 -12.85 -11.03 -2.94
CA MET A 4 -11.90 -10.16 -2.25
C MET A 4 -12.21 -9.95 -0.75
N ASP A 5 -13.32 -10.49 -0.23
CA ASP A 5 -13.79 -10.29 1.17
C ASP A 5 -13.23 -11.28 2.19
N ILE A 6 -12.26 -12.11 1.80
CA ILE A 6 -11.58 -13.00 2.73
C ILE A 6 -10.26 -12.32 3.10
N PRO A 7 -10.10 -11.79 4.34
CA PRO A 7 -8.79 -11.43 4.84
C PRO A 7 -8.02 -12.75 4.99
N ILE A 8 -7.22 -13.07 3.98
CA ILE A 8 -6.27 -14.16 4.08
C ILE A 8 -4.98 -13.49 4.54
N GLU A 9 -4.54 -13.81 5.76
CA GLU A 9 -3.19 -13.43 6.20
C GLU A 9 -2.19 -13.82 5.11
N PRO A 10 -1.18 -12.98 4.80
CA PRO A 10 -0.17 -13.32 3.80
C PRO A 10 0.36 -14.73 4.05
N ILE A 11 0.17 -15.63 3.08
CA ILE A 11 0.60 -17.02 3.24
C ILE A 11 2.13 -17.03 3.33
N ARG A 12 2.66 -17.21 4.55
CA ARG A 12 4.10 -17.32 4.79
C ARG A 12 4.64 -18.53 4.02
N PRO A 13 5.72 -18.39 3.25
CA PRO A 13 6.41 -19.55 2.70
C PRO A 13 6.87 -20.46 3.84
N SER A 14 6.69 -21.78 3.70
CA SER A 14 7.12 -22.77 4.69
C SER A 14 8.64 -22.85 4.88
N HIS A 15 9.42 -22.26 3.97
CA HIS A 15 10.86 -22.10 4.06
C HIS A 15 11.25 -20.72 3.55
N VAL A 16 11.75 -19.86 4.45
CA VAL A 16 12.37 -18.59 4.09
C VAL A 16 13.87 -18.87 3.98
N GLU A 17 14.37 -18.95 2.75
CA GLU A 17 15.80 -19.01 2.51
C GLU A 17 16.41 -17.67 2.94
N VAL A 18 17.23 -17.72 4.00
CA VAL A 18 17.93 -16.54 4.52
C VAL A 18 19.25 -16.40 3.80
N ASP A 19 19.42 -15.32 3.04
CA ASP A 19 20.67 -15.01 2.36
C ASP A 19 21.50 -14.05 3.23
N PRO A 20 22.62 -14.48 3.82
CA PRO A 20 23.41 -13.66 4.73
C PRO A 20 24.11 -12.49 4.05
N THR A 21 24.13 -12.45 2.71
CA THR A 21 24.68 -11.33 1.94
C THR A 21 23.71 -10.16 1.81
N LEU A 22 22.42 -10.37 2.12
CA LEU A 22 21.40 -9.35 2.05
C LEU A 22 21.25 -8.59 3.36
N ARG A 23 21.02 -7.29 3.26
CA ARG A 23 20.70 -6.43 4.40
C ARG A 23 19.31 -6.76 4.94
N LYS A 24 19.14 -6.56 6.24
CA LYS A 24 17.81 -6.56 6.88
C LYS A 24 17.32 -5.12 7.00
N ILE A 25 16.01 -4.96 7.16
CA ILE A 25 15.41 -3.66 7.46
C ILE A 25 15.89 -3.12 8.81
N THR A 26 15.95 -1.81 8.94
CA THR A 26 16.14 -1.15 10.23
C THR A 26 14.81 -1.20 11.00
N ARG A 27 14.82 -1.75 12.22
CA ARG A 27 13.62 -1.84 13.07
C ARG A 27 13.51 -0.63 14.00
N GLY A 28 12.28 -0.28 14.38
CA GLY A 28 12.00 0.83 15.30
C GLY A 28 12.09 2.22 14.67
N VAL A 29 12.14 2.30 13.34
CA VAL A 29 12.09 3.55 12.57
C VAL A 29 10.81 3.58 11.73
N PRO A 30 10.34 4.77 11.29
CA PRO A 30 9.24 4.86 10.34
C PRO A 30 9.51 4.07 9.05
N ASP A 31 8.45 3.56 8.41
CA ASP A 31 8.55 2.71 7.22
C ASP A 31 9.38 3.34 6.09
N HIS A 32 9.32 4.65 5.94
CA HIS A 32 10.07 5.39 4.93
C HIS A 32 11.60 5.36 5.11
N ALA A 33 12.05 5.15 6.35
CA ALA A 33 13.46 5.11 6.75
C ALA A 33 13.99 3.68 6.96
N ALA A 34 13.12 2.66 6.95
CA ALA A 34 13.52 1.29 7.27
C ALA A 34 14.33 0.59 6.16
N ILE A 35 14.26 1.09 4.91
CA ILE A 35 15.08 0.66 3.77
C ILE A 35 15.81 1.87 3.18
N GLU A 36 17.13 1.88 3.34
CA GLU A 36 18.03 2.94 2.87
C GLU A 36 18.59 2.70 1.46
N ALA A 37 18.13 1.65 0.75
CA ALA A 37 18.53 1.46 -0.64
C ALA A 37 18.09 2.65 -1.51
N PRO A 38 18.92 3.09 -2.46
CA PRO A 38 18.45 4.00 -3.50
C PRO A 38 17.32 3.35 -4.29
N ILE A 39 16.36 4.15 -4.75
CA ILE A 39 15.32 3.66 -5.66
C ILE A 39 16.02 3.26 -6.97
N PRO A 40 15.88 2.02 -7.45
CA PRO A 40 16.55 1.56 -8.67
C PRO A 40 16.15 2.39 -9.89
N ASP A 41 16.92 2.27 -10.96
CA ASP A 41 16.46 2.75 -12.27
C ASP A 41 15.22 1.97 -12.67
N VAL A 42 14.22 2.66 -13.19
CA VAL A 42 12.91 2.10 -13.50
C VAL A 42 12.48 2.47 -14.91
N ARG A 43 11.72 1.58 -15.55
CA ARG A 43 11.09 1.84 -16.84
C ARG A 43 9.64 1.41 -16.78
N ALA A 44 8.73 2.37 -16.87
CA ALA A 44 7.30 2.11 -17.01
C ALA A 44 6.92 1.92 -18.48
N THR A 45 6.16 0.86 -18.78
CA THR A 45 5.53 0.67 -20.08
C THR A 45 4.04 0.35 -19.92
N PRO A 46 3.18 0.77 -20.86
CA PRO A 46 1.80 0.30 -20.89
C PRO A 46 1.77 -1.24 -21.04
N ALA A 47 0.88 -1.92 -20.30
CA ALA A 47 0.72 -3.36 -20.40
C ALA A 47 0.20 -3.81 -21.78
N THR A 48 -0.50 -2.93 -22.49
CA THR A 48 -0.89 -3.09 -23.89
C THR A 48 -0.28 -1.96 -24.72
N GLN A 49 0.34 -2.30 -25.84
CA GLN A 49 0.78 -1.33 -26.86
C GLN A 49 -0.45 -0.83 -27.63
N ASN A 50 -1.39 -0.17 -26.95
CA ASN A 50 -2.44 0.54 -27.63
C ASN A 50 -1.98 2.01 -27.79
N PRO A 51 -1.57 2.46 -28.99
CA PRO A 51 -1.07 3.81 -29.21
C PRO A 51 -2.10 4.92 -28.93
N GLN A 52 -3.37 4.56 -28.70
CA GLN A 52 -4.44 5.47 -28.26
C GLN A 52 -4.51 5.64 -26.73
N ASN A 53 -3.65 4.98 -25.97
CA ASN A 53 -3.55 5.17 -24.53
C ASN A 53 -2.79 6.49 -24.23
N ASN A 54 -3.44 7.61 -24.58
CA ASN A 54 -3.01 8.98 -24.25
C ASN A 54 -3.20 9.18 -22.74
N PHE A 55 -2.37 8.49 -21.97
CA PHE A 55 -2.46 8.47 -20.53
C PHE A 55 -1.95 9.78 -19.97
N ASP A 56 -2.89 10.62 -19.55
CA ASP A 56 -2.59 11.81 -18.79
C ASP A 56 -2.30 11.42 -17.33
N ARG A 57 -1.01 11.29 -17.03
CA ARG A 57 -0.49 11.01 -15.68
C ARG A 57 -1.02 11.98 -14.64
N CYS A 58 -1.35 13.22 -15.04
CA CYS A 58 -1.87 14.26 -14.15
C CYS A 58 -3.28 13.93 -13.62
N THR A 59 -3.99 13.00 -14.26
CA THR A 59 -5.36 12.63 -13.89
C THR A 59 -5.41 11.38 -13.01
N VAL A 60 -4.28 10.71 -12.76
CA VAL A 60 -4.25 9.51 -11.92
C VAL A 60 -4.54 9.90 -10.48
N THR A 61 -5.49 9.20 -9.88
CA THR A 61 -5.87 9.42 -8.48
C THR A 61 -5.35 8.30 -7.57
N HIS A 62 -5.30 7.08 -8.10
CA HIS A 62 -4.93 5.88 -7.35
C HIS A 62 -4.02 4.95 -8.14
N VAL A 63 -3.15 4.27 -7.41
CA VAL A 63 -2.25 3.25 -7.94
C VAL A 63 -2.48 1.97 -7.15
N VAL A 64 -2.67 0.84 -7.84
CA VAL A 64 -2.74 -0.48 -7.20
C VAL A 64 -1.59 -1.34 -7.69
N ILE A 65 -0.67 -1.64 -6.78
CA ILE A 65 0.42 -2.57 -7.05
C ILE A 65 -0.11 -3.99 -6.88
N GLN A 66 -0.06 -4.78 -7.96
CA GLN A 66 -0.24 -6.22 -7.90
C GLN A 66 1.13 -6.90 -7.95
N VAL A 67 1.44 -7.65 -6.90
CA VAL A 67 2.76 -8.30 -6.81
C VAL A 67 2.65 -9.67 -6.14
N THR A 68 3.35 -10.66 -6.69
CA THR A 68 3.45 -11.97 -6.04
C THR A 68 4.52 -11.94 -4.95
N ILE A 69 4.35 -12.77 -3.92
CA ILE A 69 5.35 -13.03 -2.87
C ILE A 69 6.74 -13.26 -3.49
N THR A 70 6.84 -14.16 -4.47
CA THR A 70 8.09 -14.46 -5.17
C THR A 70 8.69 -13.25 -5.88
N ARG A 71 7.84 -12.41 -6.50
CA ARG A 71 8.31 -11.21 -7.19
C ARG A 71 8.84 -10.18 -6.19
N GLN A 72 8.18 -10.00 -5.05
CA GLN A 72 8.67 -9.11 -3.99
C GLN A 72 10.05 -9.53 -3.52
N THR A 73 10.23 -10.81 -3.15
CA THR A 73 11.54 -11.33 -2.74
C THR A 73 12.62 -11.08 -3.80
N GLN A 74 12.30 -11.23 -5.09
CA GLN A 74 13.24 -10.95 -6.18
C GLN A 74 13.59 -9.46 -6.30
N ILE A 75 12.62 -8.55 -6.16
CA ILE A 75 12.84 -7.09 -6.20
C ILE A 75 13.73 -6.68 -5.01
N PHE A 76 13.43 -7.15 -3.81
CA PHE A 76 14.19 -6.78 -2.63
C PHE A 76 15.60 -7.37 -2.64
N LYS A 77 15.74 -8.63 -3.10
CA LYS A 77 17.06 -9.21 -3.36
C LYS A 77 17.86 -8.39 -4.37
N HIS A 78 17.22 -7.87 -5.42
CA HIS A 78 17.88 -7.05 -6.44
C HIS A 78 18.43 -5.73 -5.88
N ILE A 79 17.79 -5.14 -4.86
CA ILE A 79 18.29 -3.93 -4.17
C ILE A 79 19.12 -4.25 -2.91
N GLY A 80 19.44 -5.53 -2.69
CA GLY A 80 20.31 -5.99 -1.61
C GLY A 80 19.63 -6.10 -0.25
N TYR A 81 18.32 -6.38 -0.19
CA TYR A 81 17.54 -6.55 1.03
C TYR A 81 16.83 -7.91 1.10
N GLN A 82 16.86 -8.50 2.29
CA GLN A 82 16.06 -9.68 2.64
C GLN A 82 14.64 -9.23 2.94
N TYR A 83 13.66 -9.87 2.30
CA TYR A 83 12.25 -9.63 2.62
C TYR A 83 11.91 -10.16 4.02
N ASP A 84 11.26 -9.34 4.84
CA ASP A 84 10.82 -9.66 6.19
C ASP A 84 9.29 -9.72 6.25
N TRP A 85 8.77 -10.93 6.43
CA TRP A 85 7.34 -11.24 6.44
C TRP A 85 6.61 -10.70 7.68
N ASP A 86 7.34 -10.40 8.75
CA ASP A 86 6.74 -9.88 9.97
C ASP A 86 6.42 -8.38 9.86
N VAL A 87 7.02 -7.69 8.89
CA VAL A 87 6.87 -6.24 8.69
C VAL A 87 6.70 -5.90 7.20
N PRO A 88 5.62 -6.38 6.55
CA PRO A 88 5.44 -6.21 5.10
C PRO A 88 5.18 -4.74 4.70
N SER A 89 4.70 -3.90 5.61
CA SER A 89 4.40 -2.48 5.36
C SER A 89 5.62 -1.68 4.89
N VAL A 90 6.80 -1.95 5.45
CA VAL A 90 8.07 -1.33 5.04
C VAL A 90 8.37 -1.60 3.57
N PHE A 91 8.13 -2.84 3.13
CA PHE A 91 8.36 -3.26 1.75
C PHE A 91 7.31 -2.65 0.82
N TRP A 92 6.05 -2.60 1.24
CA TRP A 92 5.00 -1.93 0.50
C TRP A 92 5.32 -0.46 0.29
N TYR A 93 5.70 0.27 1.34
CA TYR A 93 6.13 1.67 1.22
C TYR A 93 7.25 1.83 0.17
N PHE A 94 8.25 0.95 0.18
CA PHE A 94 9.32 1.00 -0.81
C PHE A 94 8.83 0.67 -2.23
N LEU A 95 7.90 -0.28 -2.41
CA LEU A 95 7.26 -0.55 -3.70
C LEU A 95 6.48 0.68 -4.21
N GLY A 96 5.82 1.41 -3.30
CA GLY A 96 5.17 2.69 -3.57
C GLY A 96 6.14 3.71 -4.14
N LYS A 97 7.34 3.85 -3.54
CA LYS A 97 8.42 4.71 -4.06
C LYS A 97 8.87 4.30 -5.47
N ILE A 98 9.06 3.01 -5.71
CA ILE A 98 9.45 2.51 -7.05
C ILE A 98 8.35 2.82 -8.08
N ALA A 99 7.08 2.60 -7.73
CA ALA A 99 5.96 2.92 -8.62
C ALA A 99 5.84 4.43 -8.88
N ALA A 100 6.04 5.25 -7.85
CA ALA A 100 6.04 6.69 -7.96
C ALA A 100 7.13 7.20 -8.92
N LYS A 101 8.37 6.72 -8.77
CA LYS A 101 9.46 7.00 -9.71
C LYS A 101 9.11 6.60 -11.14
N ALA A 102 8.59 5.38 -11.32
CA ALA A 102 8.33 4.83 -12.65
C ALA A 102 7.22 5.59 -13.40
N LEU A 103 6.19 6.03 -12.69
CA LEU A 103 4.97 6.60 -13.26
C LEU A 103 4.98 8.12 -13.29
N PHE A 104 5.65 8.75 -12.32
CA PHE A 104 5.60 10.20 -12.09
C PHE A 104 6.99 10.85 -12.02
N ASP A 105 8.07 10.11 -12.29
CA ASP A 105 9.46 10.65 -12.28
C ASP A 105 9.81 11.36 -10.96
N ASP A 106 9.44 10.72 -9.84
CA ASP A 106 9.63 11.21 -8.46
C ASP A 106 8.89 12.53 -8.13
N GLN A 107 7.98 12.99 -8.99
CA GLN A 107 7.22 14.23 -8.77
C GLN A 107 6.13 14.12 -7.69
N LEU A 108 5.80 12.90 -7.25
CA LEU A 108 4.74 12.64 -6.28
C LEU A 108 5.16 11.56 -5.28
N GLU A 109 4.77 11.75 -4.02
CA GLU A 109 4.84 10.71 -3.00
C GLU A 109 3.47 10.03 -2.86
N LEU A 110 3.41 8.74 -3.16
CA LEU A 110 2.20 7.95 -3.02
C LEU A 110 1.91 7.66 -1.55
N THR A 111 0.69 7.96 -1.09
CA THR A 111 0.25 7.65 0.27
C THR A 111 -0.43 6.28 0.29
N GLY A 112 -0.04 5.41 1.23
CA GLY A 112 -0.69 4.11 1.39
C GLY A 112 -2.17 4.28 1.74
N LEU A 113 -3.05 3.60 1.00
CA LEU A 113 -4.49 3.59 1.26
C LEU A 113 -4.87 2.33 2.05
N ASN A 114 -4.69 1.16 1.44
CA ASN A 114 -5.00 -0.12 2.06
C ASN A 114 -4.33 -1.27 1.27
N PHE A 115 -4.44 -2.49 1.75
CA PHE A 115 -3.96 -3.68 1.05
C PHE A 115 -4.91 -4.87 1.23
N VAL A 116 -4.79 -5.84 0.32
CA VAL A 116 -5.40 -7.16 0.47
C VAL A 116 -4.48 -8.23 -0.09
N ALA A 117 -4.39 -9.36 0.60
CA ALA A 117 -3.64 -10.54 0.15
C ALA A 117 -4.60 -11.65 -0.28
N ILE A 118 -4.38 -12.21 -1.47
CA ILE A 118 -5.17 -13.30 -2.04
C ILE A 118 -4.22 -14.39 -2.51
N GLY A 119 -4.19 -15.49 -1.76
CA GLY A 119 -3.26 -16.58 -1.98
C GLY A 119 -1.80 -16.10 -1.86
N ARG A 120 -1.07 -16.08 -2.98
CA ARG A 120 0.34 -15.65 -3.05
C ARG A 120 0.52 -14.27 -3.71
N ARG A 121 -0.55 -13.51 -3.87
CA ARG A 121 -0.54 -12.18 -4.47
C ARG A 121 -1.02 -11.16 -3.46
N GLU A 122 -0.36 -10.02 -3.45
CA GLU A 122 -0.75 -8.85 -2.69
C GLU A 122 -1.19 -7.75 -3.65
N PHE A 123 -2.24 -7.04 -3.25
CA PHE A 123 -2.79 -5.88 -3.93
C PHE A 123 -2.66 -4.71 -2.95
N ILE A 124 -1.77 -3.78 -3.24
CA ILE A 124 -1.50 -2.64 -2.36
C ILE A 124 -1.99 -1.38 -3.05
N GLY A 125 -2.98 -0.73 -2.46
CA GLY A 125 -3.57 0.51 -2.94
C GLY A 125 -2.85 1.73 -2.38
N TYR A 126 -2.67 2.72 -3.25
CA TYR A 126 -2.13 4.03 -2.93
C TYR A 126 -3.02 5.12 -3.48
N THR A 127 -2.99 6.27 -2.81
CA THR A 127 -3.61 7.52 -3.24
C THR A 127 -2.52 8.53 -3.61
N THR A 128 -2.86 9.42 -4.55
CA THR A 128 -2.04 10.58 -4.86
C THR A 128 -2.26 11.70 -3.83
N PRO A 129 -1.26 12.58 -3.62
CA PRO A 129 -1.38 13.70 -2.68
C PRO A 129 -2.57 14.63 -2.96
N THR A 130 -2.85 14.90 -4.24
CA THR A 130 -3.96 15.77 -4.66
C THR A 130 -5.31 15.20 -4.28
N TRP A 131 -5.51 13.89 -4.50
CA TRP A 131 -6.71 13.19 -4.07
C TRP A 131 -6.85 13.20 -2.55
N LYS A 132 -5.77 12.86 -1.83
CA LYS A 132 -5.78 12.78 -0.37
C LYS A 132 -6.10 14.13 0.27
N ALA A 133 -5.52 15.22 -0.24
CA ALA A 133 -5.81 16.56 0.24
C ALA A 133 -7.28 16.96 0.02
N ALA A 134 -7.88 16.59 -1.12
CA ALA A 134 -9.29 16.84 -1.39
C ALA A 134 -10.19 16.04 -0.42
N ALA A 135 -9.88 14.75 -0.21
CA ALA A 135 -10.60 13.89 0.73
C ALA A 135 -10.52 14.42 2.18
N ASP A 136 -9.35 14.83 2.62
CA ASP A 136 -9.14 15.38 3.96
C ASP A 136 -9.87 16.71 4.16
N ALA A 137 -9.89 17.57 3.14
CA ALA A 137 -10.63 18.83 3.19
C ALA A 137 -12.14 18.59 3.30
N GLN A 138 -12.69 17.60 2.59
CA GLN A 138 -14.09 17.23 2.70
C GLN A 138 -14.44 16.64 4.08
N LYS A 139 -13.58 15.77 4.59
CA LYS A 139 -13.72 15.20 5.94
C LYS A 139 -13.72 16.29 7.01
N ALA A 140 -12.81 17.26 6.89
CA ALA A 140 -12.75 18.43 7.77
C ALA A 140 -14.01 19.32 7.67
N ALA A 141 -14.65 19.36 6.49
CA ALA A 141 -15.93 20.04 6.27
C ALA A 141 -17.16 19.24 6.77
N GLY A 142 -16.97 18.05 7.35
CA GLY A 142 -18.05 17.20 7.87
C GLY A 142 -18.79 16.39 6.80
N SER A 143 -18.26 16.33 5.57
CA SER A 143 -18.75 15.41 4.54
C SER A 143 -17.99 14.09 4.65
N ALA A 144 -18.72 12.99 4.86
CA ALA A 144 -18.17 11.64 4.81
C ALA A 144 -18.30 10.98 3.42
N ASP A 145 -19.04 11.63 2.52
CA ASP A 145 -19.34 11.09 1.21
C ASP A 145 -18.25 11.48 0.20
N LEU A 146 -18.00 10.60 -0.77
CA LEU A 146 -17.07 10.84 -1.88
C LEU A 146 -17.59 11.88 -2.89
N GLU A 147 -18.75 12.50 -2.62
CA GLU A 147 -19.40 13.47 -3.49
C GLU A 147 -18.60 14.77 -3.56
N GLY A 148 -18.20 15.18 -4.77
CA GLY A 148 -17.35 16.36 -4.99
C GLY A 148 -15.85 16.10 -4.98
N LEU A 149 -15.41 14.86 -4.74
CA LEU A 149 -14.03 14.45 -5.06
C LEU A 149 -13.83 14.39 -6.58
N PRO A 150 -12.57 14.46 -7.06
CA PRO A 150 -12.29 14.22 -8.46
C PRO A 150 -12.87 12.86 -8.91
N PRO A 151 -13.05 12.61 -10.22
CA PRO A 151 -13.42 11.27 -10.68
C PRO A 151 -12.34 10.25 -10.32
N LEU A 152 -12.76 9.08 -9.84
CA LEU A 152 -11.85 7.97 -9.57
C LEU A 152 -11.17 7.51 -10.86
N ASN A 153 -9.86 7.72 -10.95
CA ASN A 153 -9.02 7.24 -12.03
C ASN A 153 -7.87 6.42 -11.45
N ALA A 154 -7.99 5.09 -11.56
CA ALA A 154 -7.08 4.14 -10.96
C ALA A 154 -6.31 3.36 -12.02
N ILE A 155 -5.05 3.05 -11.72
CA ILE A 155 -4.23 2.15 -12.53
C ILE A 155 -3.75 0.94 -11.74
N GLU A 156 -3.66 -0.20 -12.42
CA GLU A 156 -3.00 -1.40 -11.93
C GLU A 156 -1.54 -1.41 -12.39
N VAL A 157 -0.64 -1.70 -11.46
CA VAL A 157 0.80 -1.70 -11.66
C VAL A 157 1.34 -3.09 -11.35
N ASN A 158 2.16 -3.62 -12.26
CA ASN A 158 2.79 -4.92 -12.13
C ASN A 158 4.31 -4.79 -12.31
N PHE A 159 5.06 -5.49 -11.46
CA PHE A 159 6.52 -5.56 -11.57
C PHE A 159 6.96 -6.79 -12.37
N LYS A 160 7.84 -6.57 -13.34
CA LYS A 160 8.53 -7.68 -14.03
C LYS A 160 9.72 -8.18 -13.22
N LYS A 161 10.29 -9.29 -13.68
CA LYS A 161 11.46 -9.89 -13.03
C LYS A 161 12.63 -8.92 -13.16
N PRO A 162 13.28 -8.53 -12.05
CA PRO A 162 14.51 -7.76 -12.13
C PRO A 162 15.55 -8.52 -12.98
N GLN A 163 16.24 -7.80 -13.87
CA GLN A 163 17.33 -8.31 -14.68
C GLN A 163 18.61 -7.57 -14.27
N SER A 164 19.73 -8.28 -14.20
CA SER A 164 21.00 -7.67 -13.80
C SER A 164 21.43 -6.61 -14.82
N GLY A 165 21.81 -5.43 -14.33
CA GLY A 165 22.27 -4.31 -15.17
C GLY A 165 21.20 -3.67 -16.04
N GLN A 166 19.92 -3.98 -15.85
CA GLN A 166 18.80 -3.35 -16.56
C GLN A 166 17.90 -2.59 -15.58
N PRO A 167 17.23 -1.51 -16.02
CA PRO A 167 16.19 -0.87 -15.22
C PRO A 167 15.10 -1.87 -14.82
N LEU A 168 14.56 -1.70 -13.62
CA LEU A 168 13.41 -2.46 -13.16
C LEU A 168 12.18 -2.09 -14.02
N GLU A 169 11.68 -3.08 -14.74
CA GLU A 169 10.53 -2.89 -15.61
C GLU A 169 9.20 -2.97 -14.84
N VAL A 170 8.38 -1.94 -15.04
CA VAL A 170 7.05 -1.80 -14.47
C VAL A 170 6.05 -1.71 -15.61
N THR A 171 4.97 -2.48 -15.56
CA THR A 171 3.86 -2.33 -16.50
C THR A 171 2.64 -1.78 -15.83
N TRP A 172 1.89 -0.92 -16.52
CA TRP A 172 0.65 -0.36 -15.99
C TRP A 172 -0.50 -0.46 -16.98
N ALA A 173 -1.73 -0.48 -16.45
CA ALA A 173 -2.96 -0.42 -17.24
C ALA A 173 -4.05 0.30 -16.42
N PRO A 174 -5.10 0.85 -17.07
CA PRO A 174 -6.31 1.23 -16.36
C PRO A 174 -6.82 0.09 -15.48
N ALA A 175 -7.22 0.41 -14.25
CA ALA A 175 -7.67 -0.58 -13.31
C ALA A 175 -8.96 -1.25 -13.79
N ARG A 176 -9.03 -2.57 -13.61
CA ARG A 176 -10.24 -3.35 -13.90
C ARG A 176 -11.38 -2.94 -12.97
N PRO A 177 -12.65 -3.09 -13.40
CA PRO A 177 -13.81 -2.67 -12.61
C PRO A 177 -13.84 -3.20 -11.18
N ILE A 178 -13.38 -4.44 -10.96
CA ILE A 178 -13.31 -5.04 -9.62
C ILE A 178 -12.29 -4.32 -8.71
N ILE A 179 -11.16 -3.89 -9.26
CA ILE A 179 -10.15 -3.14 -8.52
C ILE A 179 -10.67 -1.72 -8.22
N THR A 180 -11.31 -1.09 -9.21
CA THR A 180 -11.95 0.22 -9.04
C THR A 180 -13.05 0.18 -7.97
N ALA A 181 -13.85 -0.88 -7.92
CA ALA A 181 -14.85 -1.08 -6.86
C ALA A 181 -14.19 -1.21 -5.48
N LYS A 182 -13.11 -2.00 -5.37
CA LYS A 182 -12.41 -2.19 -4.09
C LYS A 182 -11.73 -0.91 -3.59
N ILE A 183 -11.18 -0.09 -4.50
CA ILE A 183 -10.65 1.23 -4.14
C ILE A 183 -11.75 2.15 -3.59
N ARG A 184 -12.95 2.10 -4.17
CA ARG A 184 -14.08 2.89 -3.67
C ARG A 184 -14.44 2.50 -2.24
N GLU A 185 -14.55 1.20 -1.97
CA GLU A 185 -14.77 0.67 -0.63
C GLU A 185 -13.68 1.13 0.35
N TRP A 186 -12.40 1.03 -0.04
CA TRP A 186 -11.30 1.49 0.79
C TRP A 186 -11.34 2.99 1.09
N ASN A 187 -11.74 3.82 0.13
CA ASN A 187 -11.91 5.26 0.34
C ASN A 187 -13.07 5.58 1.28
N GLU A 188 -14.19 4.87 1.16
CA GLU A 188 -15.33 5.03 2.08
C GLU A 188 -14.93 4.64 3.52
N ASP A 189 -14.17 3.56 3.67
CA ASP A 189 -13.71 3.10 4.98
C ASP A 189 -12.66 4.03 5.60
N ASP A 190 -11.74 4.58 4.80
CA ASP A 190 -10.78 5.60 5.26
C ASP A 190 -11.49 6.89 5.72
N GLY A 191 -12.55 7.28 5.01
CA GLY A 191 -13.44 8.37 5.42
C GLY A 191 -14.14 8.13 6.77
N ARG A 192 -14.50 6.87 7.07
CA ARG A 192 -15.16 6.47 8.32
C ARG A 192 -14.21 6.30 9.51
N ARG A 193 -12.91 6.07 9.30
CA ARG A 193 -11.94 5.91 10.39
C ARG A 193 -11.70 7.26 11.11
N PRO A 194 -11.90 7.36 12.43
CA PRO A 194 -11.45 8.52 13.19
C PRO A 194 -9.92 8.65 13.06
N ASN A 195 -9.40 9.86 12.82
CA ASN A 195 -7.96 10.09 12.72
C ASN A 195 -7.28 9.66 14.04
N HIS A 196 -6.47 8.61 14.00
CA HIS A 196 -5.63 8.19 15.13
C HIS A 196 -4.46 9.15 15.44
N ASP A 197 -4.29 10.21 14.64
CA ASP A 197 -3.25 11.23 14.82
C ASP A 197 -3.63 12.36 15.77
N THR A 198 -4.79 12.29 16.44
CA THR A 198 -5.01 13.16 17.61
C THR A 198 -4.48 12.41 18.83
N PRO A 199 -3.47 12.94 19.56
CA PRO A 199 -3.15 12.40 20.86
C PRO A 199 -4.42 12.50 21.69
N GLN A 200 -5.04 11.35 21.96
CA GLN A 200 -6.08 11.27 22.97
C GLN A 200 -5.40 11.72 24.26
N LYS A 201 -5.71 12.94 24.71
CA LYS A 201 -5.45 13.32 26.09
C LYS A 201 -6.08 12.22 26.93
N LEU A 202 -5.25 11.39 27.56
CA LEU A 202 -5.71 10.58 28.67
C LEU A 202 -6.27 11.56 29.68
N ASP A 203 -7.59 11.60 29.80
CA ASP A 203 -8.28 12.17 30.94
C ASP A 203 -7.86 11.33 32.16
N ALA A 204 -6.72 11.72 32.73
CA ALA A 204 -6.23 11.24 34.01
C ALA A 204 -7.08 11.86 35.12
N ASP A 205 -8.35 11.50 35.19
CA ASP A 205 -9.13 11.66 36.43
C ASP A 205 -10.42 10.82 36.43
N LYS A 206 -10.28 9.49 36.42
CA LYS A 206 -11.32 8.62 36.97
C LYS A 206 -10.68 7.49 37.80
N PRO A 207 -11.01 7.37 39.10
CA PRO A 207 -10.46 6.32 39.93
C PRO A 207 -11.02 4.97 39.49
N THR A 208 -10.10 4.02 39.30
CA THR A 208 -10.37 2.61 38.99
C THR A 208 -11.17 1.96 40.12
N GLY A 209 -12.47 1.78 39.89
CA GLY A 209 -13.32 0.93 40.72
C GLY A 209 -13.00 -0.54 40.46
N TYR A 210 -12.47 -1.23 41.46
CA TYR A 210 -12.32 -2.68 41.46
C TYR A 210 -13.70 -3.35 41.36
N VAL A 211 -13.94 -4.12 40.29
CA VAL A 211 -15.08 -5.03 40.21
C VAL A 211 -14.74 -6.30 40.98
N THR A 212 -15.40 -6.50 42.12
CA THR A 212 -15.34 -7.73 42.92
C THR A 212 -16.39 -8.71 42.38
N TYR A 213 -15.97 -9.91 41.97
CA TYR A 213 -16.90 -10.98 41.59
C TYR A 213 -17.50 -11.64 42.85
N PRO A 214 -18.82 -11.86 42.93
CA PRO A 214 -19.40 -12.62 44.04
C PRO A 214 -19.10 -14.12 43.91
N ALA A 215 -18.70 -14.73 45.02
CA ALA A 215 -18.46 -16.17 45.15
C ALA A 215 -19.76 -16.96 44.96
N GLN A 216 -19.68 -18.08 44.24
CA GLN A 216 -20.79 -19.03 44.08
C GLN A 216 -21.04 -19.79 45.41
N PRO A 217 -22.31 -19.99 45.81
CA PRO A 217 -22.63 -20.82 46.96
C PRO A 217 -22.54 -22.33 46.62
N SER A 218 -22.17 -23.11 47.63
CA SER A 218 -21.98 -24.57 47.61
C SER A 218 -23.28 -25.35 47.46
#